data_AF-A0A2S7Q7V6-F1
#
_entry.id   AF-A0A2S7Q7V6-F1
#
_cell.length_a   1.000
_cell.length_b   1.000
_cell.length_c   1.000
_cell.angle_alpha   90.00
_cell.angle_beta   90.00
_cell.angle_gamma   90.00
#
_symmetry.space_group_name_H-M   'P 1'
#
loop_
_entity.id
_entity.type
_entity.pdbx_description
1 polymer ?
#
loop_
_entity_poly.entity_id
_entity_poly.type
_entity_poly.pdbx_seq_one_letter_code
_entity_poly.pdbx_strand_id
1 'polypeptide(L)'
;MSISTEIQNANPTILSVSEIHRRRERRKARDFSTKKQGIQSILMAKPSYAMDPFYMSDFSDAESDDSTVEPIDEQEIYDLIAPISDPEHPLSLESLGVVKLEDVHLVSPPDLTNPAALSRVLVELTPTVSHCSLATVIGLGVRVRLEQALPPSYRVEVKIKKDTHSQAAEVNKQLADKERVAAALENANLMKLLRKMMKTCLDE
;
A
#
# COMPACT_ATOMS: atom_id res chain seq x y z
N MET A 1 -13.69 -56.07 0.03
CA MET A 1 -12.42 -55.35 0.28
C MET A 1 -12.79 -53.92 0.58
N SER A 2 -12.92 -53.58 1.86
CA SER A 2 -13.43 -52.28 2.30
C SER A 2 -12.25 -51.36 2.60
N ILE A 3 -12.15 -50.26 1.86
CA ILE A 3 -11.08 -49.27 1.99
C ILE A 3 -11.46 -48.34 3.14
N SER A 4 -10.79 -48.49 4.28
CA SER A 4 -10.88 -47.56 5.41
C SER A 4 -10.14 -46.27 5.04
N THR A 5 -10.88 -45.17 4.90
CA THR A 5 -10.31 -43.84 4.66
C THR A 5 -9.73 -43.29 5.96
N GLU A 6 -8.45 -43.57 6.21
CA GLU A 6 -7.69 -42.94 7.29
C GLU A 6 -7.45 -41.45 6.97
N ILE A 7 -8.01 -40.58 7.79
CA ILE A 7 -7.78 -39.14 7.71
C ILE A 7 -6.36 -38.86 8.23
N GLN A 8 -5.43 -38.56 7.33
CA GLN A 8 -4.00 -38.34 7.63
C GLN A 8 -3.69 -37.03 8.38
N ASN A 9 -4.69 -36.32 8.89
CA ASN A 9 -4.47 -35.05 9.60
C ASN A 9 -5.56 -34.79 10.65
N ALA A 10 -5.60 -35.61 11.69
CA ALA A 10 -6.42 -35.34 12.86
C ALA A 10 -5.78 -34.24 13.73
N ASN A 11 -6.58 -33.29 14.20
CA ASN A 11 -6.14 -32.31 15.20
C ASN A 11 -5.64 -33.04 16.47
N PRO A 12 -4.57 -32.57 17.13
CA PRO A 12 -4.04 -33.21 18.32
C PRO A 12 -5.07 -33.20 19.45
N THR A 13 -5.30 -34.36 20.06
CA THR A 13 -6.21 -34.52 21.21
C THR A 13 -5.56 -33.92 22.46
N ILE A 14 -6.16 -32.87 23.01
CA ILE A 14 -5.70 -32.22 24.24
C ILE A 14 -6.06 -33.12 25.42
N LEU A 15 -5.07 -33.73 26.06
CA LEU A 15 -5.25 -34.60 27.23
C LEU A 15 -5.45 -33.82 28.53
N SER A 16 -4.92 -32.58 28.62
CA SER A 16 -5.19 -31.69 29.76
C SER A 16 -5.11 -30.20 29.38
N VAL A 17 -6.07 -29.40 29.88
CA VAL A 17 -6.13 -27.94 29.64
C VAL A 17 -4.98 -27.20 30.35
N SER A 18 -4.36 -27.84 31.33
CA SER A 18 -3.28 -27.31 32.17
C SER A 18 -1.92 -27.21 31.45
N GLU A 19 -1.74 -27.94 30.35
CA GLU A 19 -0.48 -27.98 29.55
C GLU A 19 -0.43 -26.89 28.47
N ILE A 20 -1.47 -26.08 28.34
CA ILE A 20 -1.48 -24.95 27.42
C ILE A 20 -0.58 -23.86 28.00
N HIS A 21 0.60 -23.64 27.39
CA HIS A 21 1.50 -22.54 27.73
C HIS A 21 0.79 -21.17 27.62
N ARG A 22 0.26 -20.67 28.75
CA ARG A 22 -0.32 -19.33 28.86
C ARG A 22 0.79 -18.27 28.75
N ARG A 23 0.99 -17.73 27.55
CA ARG A 23 1.95 -16.64 27.27
C ARG A 23 1.68 -15.32 28.04
N ARG A 24 0.60 -15.23 28.84
CA ARG A 24 0.05 -13.97 29.35
C ARG A 24 0.36 -13.64 30.83
N GLU A 25 1.06 -14.51 31.56
CA GLU A 25 1.27 -14.31 33.01
C GLU A 25 2.64 -13.77 33.43
N ARG A 26 3.43 -13.21 32.48
CA ARG A 26 4.77 -12.68 32.78
C ARG A 26 4.88 -11.15 32.76
N ARG A 27 3.78 -10.43 33.00
CA ARG A 27 3.76 -8.94 33.02
C ARG A 27 3.48 -8.29 34.38
N LYS A 28 3.41 -9.03 35.50
CA LYS A 28 3.32 -8.40 36.83
C LYS A 28 4.28 -9.05 37.82
N ALA A 29 5.48 -8.49 37.92
CA ALA A 29 6.29 -8.37 39.14
C ALA A 29 7.69 -7.88 38.77
N ARG A 30 7.88 -6.56 38.69
CA ARG A 30 9.16 -5.92 39.02
C ARG A 30 8.91 -4.44 39.18
N ASP A 31 8.63 -4.05 40.41
CA ASP A 31 8.69 -2.67 40.84
C ASP A 31 9.93 -2.47 41.73
N PHE A 32 10.56 -1.31 41.50
CA PHE A 32 11.50 -0.59 42.37
C PHE A 32 12.94 -1.12 42.56
N SER A 33 13.90 -0.52 41.86
CA SER A 33 14.70 0.61 42.42
C SER A 33 15.89 0.99 41.51
N THR A 34 16.28 2.27 41.55
CA THR A 34 17.54 2.88 41.05
C THR A 34 17.77 3.09 39.53
N LYS A 35 17.28 4.23 39.01
CA LYS A 35 18.11 5.30 38.39
C LYS A 35 17.19 6.42 37.90
N LYS A 36 17.32 7.62 38.48
CA LYS A 36 16.77 8.87 37.94
C LYS A 36 17.50 9.19 36.63
N GLN A 37 16.99 8.65 35.53
CA GLN A 37 17.14 9.08 34.13
C GLN A 37 16.38 8.03 33.31
N GLY A 38 15.05 8.07 33.44
CA GLY A 38 14.15 7.13 32.79
C GLY A 38 13.60 7.72 31.49
N ILE A 39 13.17 6.81 30.61
CA ILE A 39 12.61 6.92 29.25
C ILE A 39 11.72 8.16 28.99
N GLN A 40 11.16 8.79 30.03
CA GLN A 40 10.49 10.10 29.93
C GLN A 40 11.36 11.19 29.29
N SER A 41 12.68 11.20 29.52
CA SER A 41 13.57 12.17 28.85
C SER A 41 13.80 11.88 27.37
N ILE A 42 13.59 10.64 26.93
CA ILE A 42 13.67 10.22 25.52
C ILE A 42 12.34 10.49 24.80
N LEU A 43 11.20 10.29 25.50
CA LEU A 43 9.85 10.60 25.00
C LEU A 43 9.56 12.11 24.93
N MET A 44 10.18 12.90 25.81
CA MET A 44 10.11 14.37 25.82
C MET A 44 11.31 15.02 25.10
N ALA A 45 12.24 14.22 24.57
CA ALA A 45 13.29 14.76 23.72
C ALA A 45 12.63 15.28 22.44
N LYS A 46 12.75 16.58 22.21
CA LYS A 46 12.34 17.18 20.94
C LYS A 46 13.04 16.42 19.81
N PRO A 47 12.32 16.02 18.75
CA PRO A 47 12.89 15.29 17.62
C PRO A 47 14.03 16.10 16.99
N SER A 48 15.00 15.42 16.38
CA SER A 48 16.24 16.03 15.86
C SER A 48 16.04 17.14 14.81
N TYR A 49 14.83 17.27 14.23
CA TYR A 49 14.49 18.38 13.34
C TYR A 49 14.24 19.70 14.08
N ALA A 50 13.96 19.66 15.40
CA ALA A 50 13.66 20.85 16.20
C ALA A 50 14.92 21.63 16.65
N MET A 51 16.11 21.17 16.24
CA MET A 51 17.40 21.75 16.59
C MET A 51 18.20 22.13 15.34
N ASP A 52 17.52 22.47 14.24
CA ASP A 52 18.19 23.05 13.07
C ASP A 52 18.39 24.56 13.28
N PRO A 53 19.65 25.06 13.37
CA PRO A 53 19.93 26.49 13.51
C PRO A 53 19.47 27.33 12.31
N PHE A 54 19.18 26.71 11.16
CA PHE A 54 18.63 27.41 10.00
C PHE A 54 17.14 27.76 10.13
N TYR A 55 16.41 27.19 11.09
CA TYR A 55 14.97 27.40 11.25
C TYR A 55 14.58 28.70 11.98
N MET A 56 15.54 29.43 12.57
CA MET A 56 15.31 30.70 13.26
C MET A 56 15.78 31.93 12.47
N SER A 57 16.01 31.79 11.15
CA SER A 57 16.36 32.95 10.34
C SER A 57 15.12 33.71 9.92
N ASP A 58 14.90 34.88 10.52
CA ASP A 58 14.06 35.97 10.03
C ASP A 58 14.42 36.27 8.57
N PHE A 59 13.72 35.65 7.63
CA PHE A 59 13.60 36.15 6.27
C PHE A 59 12.15 36.58 6.08
N SER A 60 11.92 37.87 6.29
CA SER A 60 10.79 38.55 5.69
C SER A 60 10.98 38.51 4.18
N ASP A 61 10.23 37.68 3.47
CA ASP A 61 9.98 37.91 2.05
C ASP A 61 8.57 37.43 1.68
N ALA A 62 7.85 38.35 1.06
CA ALA A 62 6.52 38.31 0.46
C ALA A 62 5.53 37.20 0.87
N GLU A 63 4.40 37.65 1.43
CA GLU A 63 3.13 36.93 1.52
C GLU A 63 2.73 36.32 0.16
N SER A 64 3.15 35.08 -0.09
CA SER A 64 2.44 34.16 -0.98
C SER A 64 1.69 33.21 -0.06
N ASP A 65 0.46 33.58 0.25
CA ASP A 65 -0.52 32.77 0.98
C ASP A 65 -0.94 31.56 0.12
N ASP A 66 -0.02 30.61 -0.07
CA ASP A 66 -0.19 29.33 -0.78
C ASP A 66 0.10 28.17 0.18
N SER A 67 -0.39 28.29 1.42
CA SER A 67 -0.17 27.32 2.50
C SER A 67 -1.41 26.48 2.82
N THR A 68 -2.41 26.49 1.93
CA THR A 68 -3.47 25.48 1.91
C THR A 68 -3.01 24.32 1.04
N VAL A 69 -2.50 23.26 1.67
CA VAL A 69 -2.28 21.97 0.97
C VAL A 69 -3.62 21.56 0.35
N GLU A 70 -3.72 21.68 -0.97
CA GLU A 70 -4.91 21.23 -1.70
C GLU A 70 -5.07 19.72 -1.51
N PRO A 71 -6.30 19.23 -1.27
CA PRO A 71 -6.54 17.81 -1.15
C PRO A 71 -6.24 17.12 -2.48
N ILE A 72 -5.66 15.92 -2.41
CA ILE A 72 -5.40 15.11 -3.59
C ILE A 72 -6.72 14.82 -4.32
N ASP A 73 -6.79 15.20 -5.59
CA ASP A 73 -7.96 15.00 -6.45
C ASP A 73 -7.79 13.77 -7.36
N GLU A 74 -8.88 13.34 -8.01
CA GLU A 74 -8.89 12.21 -8.96
C GLU A 74 -7.95 12.42 -10.14
N GLN A 75 -7.80 13.69 -10.57
CA GLN A 75 -6.90 14.06 -11.66
C GLN A 75 -5.43 13.90 -11.28
N GLU A 76 -5.05 14.26 -10.04
CA GLU A 76 -3.69 14.04 -9.55
C GLU A 76 -3.35 12.55 -9.49
N ILE A 77 -4.30 11.71 -9.06
CA ILE A 77 -4.13 10.26 -9.08
C ILE A 77 -3.92 9.75 -10.50
N TYR A 78 -4.67 10.28 -11.49
CA TYR A 78 -4.49 9.94 -12.90
C TYR A 78 -3.10 10.35 -13.41
N ASP A 79 -2.65 11.56 -13.12
CA ASP A 79 -1.34 12.07 -13.55
C ASP A 79 -0.18 11.25 -12.96
N LEU A 80 -0.35 10.70 -11.75
CA LEU A 80 0.65 9.81 -11.13
C LEU A 80 0.83 8.46 -11.85
N ILE A 81 -0.21 7.97 -12.53
CA ILE A 81 -0.24 6.61 -13.14
C ILE A 81 -0.23 6.64 -14.66
N ALA A 82 -0.63 7.75 -15.29
CA ALA A 82 -0.61 7.96 -16.73
C ALA A 82 0.76 7.71 -17.38
N PRO A 83 1.91 8.20 -16.84
CA PRO A 83 3.22 8.05 -17.46
C PRO A 83 3.87 6.67 -17.23
N ILE A 84 3.23 5.75 -16.51
CA ILE A 84 3.75 4.39 -16.32
C ILE A 84 3.89 3.73 -17.69
N SER A 85 5.06 3.16 -17.96
CA SER A 85 5.31 2.45 -19.21
C SER A 85 4.81 1.01 -19.15
N ASP A 86 4.30 0.52 -20.28
CA ASP A 86 3.97 -0.89 -20.44
C ASP A 86 5.24 -1.78 -20.42
N PRO A 87 5.19 -3.01 -19.87
CA PRO A 87 6.36 -3.89 -19.82
C PRO A 87 6.81 -4.40 -21.21
N GLU A 88 5.90 -4.52 -22.18
CA GLU A 88 6.14 -5.04 -23.53
C GLU A 88 6.33 -3.92 -24.56
N HIS A 89 5.63 -2.79 -24.40
CA HIS A 89 5.63 -1.69 -25.35
C HIS A 89 6.29 -0.42 -24.80
N PRO A 90 6.99 0.38 -25.62
CA PRO A 90 7.56 1.67 -25.22
C PRO A 90 6.49 2.78 -25.17
N LEU A 91 5.29 2.44 -24.70
CA LEU A 91 4.13 3.34 -24.65
C LEU A 91 3.65 3.44 -23.20
N SER A 92 3.08 4.60 -22.87
CA SER A 92 2.48 4.83 -21.55
C SER A 92 1.12 4.15 -21.43
N LEU A 93 0.69 3.86 -20.20
CA LEU A 93 -0.63 3.27 -19.93
C LEU A 93 -1.77 4.18 -20.41
N GLU A 94 -1.58 5.50 -20.36
CA GLU A 94 -2.49 6.48 -20.96
C GLU A 94 -2.57 6.32 -22.49
N SER A 95 -1.42 6.25 -23.17
CA SER A 95 -1.37 6.11 -24.63
C SER A 95 -2.04 4.84 -25.14
N LEU A 96 -1.99 3.78 -24.32
CA LEU A 96 -2.64 2.50 -24.61
C LEU A 96 -4.12 2.46 -24.18
N GLY A 97 -4.63 3.51 -23.55
CA GLY A 97 -6.00 3.56 -23.02
C GLY A 97 -6.27 2.57 -21.89
N VAL A 98 -5.20 2.10 -21.22
CA VAL A 98 -5.30 1.16 -20.10
C VAL A 98 -5.82 1.85 -18.84
N VAL A 99 -5.43 3.10 -18.67
CA VAL A 99 -5.89 3.98 -17.60
C VAL A 99 -6.68 5.12 -18.23
N LYS A 100 -7.78 5.52 -17.59
CA LYS A 100 -8.56 6.68 -17.96
C LYS A 100 -9.00 7.44 -16.72
N LEU A 101 -9.16 8.76 -16.83
CA LEU A 101 -9.63 9.59 -15.73
C LEU A 101 -11.01 9.14 -15.23
N GLU A 102 -11.91 8.74 -16.14
CA GLU A 102 -13.26 8.25 -15.80
C GLU A 102 -13.29 6.98 -14.92
N ASP A 103 -12.19 6.22 -14.93
CA ASP A 103 -12.04 4.94 -14.23
C ASP A 103 -11.26 5.10 -12.90
N VAL A 104 -10.92 6.34 -12.52
CA VAL A 104 -10.31 6.69 -11.24
C VAL A 104 -11.38 7.25 -10.30
N HIS A 105 -11.49 6.67 -9.11
CA HIS A 105 -12.50 7.06 -8.13
C HIS A 105 -11.86 7.31 -6.77
N LEU A 106 -12.05 8.52 -6.25
CA LEU A 106 -11.62 8.90 -4.91
C LEU A 106 -12.83 8.95 -3.97
N VAL A 107 -12.83 8.07 -2.97
CA VAL A 107 -13.83 8.09 -1.89
C VAL A 107 -13.17 8.64 -0.65
N SER A 108 -13.32 9.94 -0.43
CA SER A 108 -12.91 10.61 0.80
C SER A 108 -13.94 10.35 1.92
N PRO A 109 -13.51 10.07 3.15
CA PRO A 109 -14.42 9.90 4.26
C PRO A 109 -15.15 11.21 4.57
N PRO A 110 -16.40 11.14 5.05
CA PRO A 110 -17.22 12.32 5.33
C PRO A 110 -16.75 13.14 6.55
N ASP A 111 -15.81 12.63 7.33
CA ASP A 111 -15.39 13.22 8.60
C ASP A 111 -13.85 13.24 8.70
N LEU A 112 -13.23 14.34 8.25
CA LEU A 112 -11.78 14.56 8.31
C LEU A 112 -11.26 14.66 9.76
N THR A 113 -12.15 14.81 10.74
CA THR A 113 -11.81 14.94 12.17
C THR A 113 -11.44 13.60 12.80
N ASN A 114 -11.81 12.47 12.17
CA ASN A 114 -11.52 11.14 12.68
C ASN A 114 -10.17 10.64 12.13
N PRO A 115 -9.13 10.47 12.98
CA PRO A 115 -7.81 10.00 12.54
C PRO A 115 -7.81 8.55 12.04
N ALA A 116 -8.93 7.83 12.18
CA ALA A 116 -9.14 6.48 11.69
C ALA A 116 -9.82 6.42 10.31
N ALA A 117 -10.29 7.55 9.79
CA ALA A 117 -10.98 7.61 8.51
C ALA A 117 -9.95 7.70 7.38
N LEU A 118 -9.81 6.61 6.61
CA LEU A 118 -8.87 6.52 5.48
C LEU A 118 -9.60 6.85 4.19
N SER A 119 -8.98 7.67 3.35
CA SER A 119 -9.43 7.89 1.96
C SER A 119 -9.21 6.62 1.16
N ARG A 120 -10.18 6.25 0.33
CA ARG A 120 -10.07 5.05 -0.52
C ARG A 120 -9.94 5.47 -1.97
N VAL A 121 -8.90 4.97 -2.61
CA VAL A 121 -8.66 5.15 -4.05
C VAL A 121 -9.00 3.85 -4.74
N LEU A 122 -9.93 3.89 -5.69
CA LEU A 122 -10.27 2.78 -6.55
C LEU A 122 -9.88 3.14 -7.99
N VAL A 123 -9.04 2.31 -8.60
CA VAL A 123 -8.64 2.47 -10.01
C VAL A 123 -9.09 1.25 -10.78
N GLU A 124 -9.90 1.47 -11.82
CA GLU A 124 -10.26 0.44 -12.79
C GLU A 124 -9.35 0.51 -14.02
N LEU A 125 -8.78 -0.64 -14.39
CA LEU A 125 -7.88 -0.79 -15.53
C LEU A 125 -8.59 -1.52 -16.66
N THR A 126 -8.37 -1.05 -17.88
CA THR A 126 -8.89 -1.66 -19.11
C THR A 126 -7.73 -2.30 -19.89
N PRO A 127 -7.40 -3.58 -19.70
CA PRO A 127 -6.34 -4.23 -20.46
C PRO A 127 -6.63 -4.18 -21.97
N THR A 128 -5.58 -3.93 -22.76
CA THR A 128 -5.66 -3.85 -24.23
C THR A 128 -5.97 -5.20 -24.89
N VAL A 129 -5.68 -6.32 -24.21
CA VAL A 129 -5.87 -7.68 -24.72
C VAL A 129 -6.60 -8.53 -23.69
N SER A 130 -7.62 -9.26 -24.14
CA SER A 130 -8.54 -10.05 -23.30
C SER A 130 -7.94 -11.32 -22.67
N HIS A 131 -6.73 -11.71 -23.08
CA HIS A 131 -5.99 -12.89 -22.61
C HIS A 131 -4.54 -12.55 -22.22
N CYS A 132 -4.35 -11.46 -21.47
CA CYS A 132 -3.03 -10.96 -21.13
C CYS A 132 -2.63 -11.38 -19.71
N SER A 133 -1.59 -12.21 -19.58
CA SER A 133 -1.00 -12.54 -18.28
C SER A 133 -0.32 -11.34 -17.62
N LEU A 134 0.03 -10.31 -18.40
CA LEU A 134 0.63 -9.08 -17.90
C LEU A 134 -0.38 -8.13 -17.28
N ALA A 135 -1.68 -8.37 -17.42
CA ALA A 135 -2.70 -7.57 -16.74
C ALA A 135 -2.48 -7.55 -15.21
N THR A 136 -2.03 -8.66 -14.63
CA THR A 136 -1.64 -8.72 -13.21
C THR A 136 -0.40 -7.88 -12.91
N VAL A 137 0.60 -7.88 -13.80
CA VAL A 137 1.84 -7.11 -13.64
C VAL A 137 1.54 -5.61 -13.74
N ILE A 138 0.71 -5.20 -14.70
CA ILE A 138 0.27 -3.81 -14.86
C ILE A 138 -0.50 -3.36 -13.62
N GLY A 139 -1.45 -4.19 -13.14
CA GLY A 139 -2.18 -3.91 -11.90
C GLY A 139 -1.27 -3.79 -10.67
N LEU A 140 -0.24 -4.63 -10.58
CA LEU A 140 0.79 -4.53 -9.53
C LEU A 140 1.60 -3.23 -9.67
N GLY A 141 1.99 -2.85 -10.88
CA GLY A 141 2.75 -1.61 -11.13
C GLY A 141 1.98 -0.35 -10.75
N VAL A 142 0.72 -0.27 -11.15
CA VAL A 142 -0.18 0.83 -10.75
C VAL A 142 -0.35 0.87 -9.24
N ARG A 143 -0.59 -0.28 -8.61
CA ARG A 143 -0.76 -0.37 -7.15
C ARG A 143 0.49 0.10 -6.41
N VAL A 144 1.66 -0.37 -6.80
CA VAL A 144 2.94 0.01 -6.18
C VAL A 144 3.24 1.49 -6.39
N ARG A 145 2.99 2.03 -7.60
CA ARG A 145 3.17 3.46 -7.87
C ARG A 145 2.32 4.31 -6.94
N LEU A 146 1.03 3.99 -6.81
CA LEU A 146 0.11 4.71 -5.93
C LEU A 146 0.47 4.53 -4.45
N GLU A 147 0.87 3.33 -4.02
CA GLU A 147 1.34 3.10 -2.64
C GLU A 147 2.65 3.84 -2.31
N GLN A 148 3.48 4.16 -3.30
CA GLN A 148 4.71 4.96 -3.13
C GLN A 148 4.48 6.46 -3.21
N ALA A 149 3.56 6.91 -4.07
CA ALA A 149 3.27 8.33 -4.29
C ALA A 149 2.27 8.90 -3.27
N LEU A 150 1.28 8.11 -2.84
CA LEU A 150 0.25 8.57 -1.92
C LEU A 150 0.66 8.40 -0.45
N PRO A 151 0.22 9.31 0.45
CA PRO A 151 0.38 9.14 1.88
C PRO A 151 -0.28 7.84 2.41
N PRO A 152 0.20 7.27 3.53
CA PRO A 152 -0.35 6.02 4.09
C PRO A 152 -1.79 6.15 4.62
N SER A 153 -2.36 7.36 4.64
CA SER A 153 -3.78 7.61 4.91
C SER A 153 -4.69 7.14 3.77
N TYR A 154 -4.14 6.84 2.59
CA TYR A 154 -4.89 6.39 1.42
C TYR A 154 -4.83 4.86 1.29
N ARG A 155 -6.01 4.24 1.15
CA ARG A 155 -6.16 2.83 0.84
C ARG A 155 -6.36 2.64 -0.65
N VAL A 156 -5.31 2.18 -1.33
CA VAL A 156 -5.33 1.88 -2.77
C VAL A 156 -5.98 0.53 -3.04
N GLU A 157 -6.90 0.50 -4.00
CA GLU A 157 -7.48 -0.72 -4.57
C GLU A 157 -7.45 -0.62 -6.10
N VAL A 158 -6.82 -1.60 -6.75
CA VAL A 158 -6.74 -1.67 -8.21
C VAL A 158 -7.56 -2.86 -8.68
N LYS A 159 -8.41 -2.63 -9.69
CA LYS A 159 -9.28 -3.64 -10.29
C LYS A 159 -9.16 -3.57 -11.80
N ILE A 160 -9.37 -4.70 -12.45
CA ILE A 160 -9.63 -4.79 -13.87
C ILE A 160 -11.15 -4.63 -14.07
N LYS A 161 -11.50 -3.77 -15.02
CA LYS A 161 -12.89 -3.50 -15.41
C LYS A 161 -13.58 -4.78 -15.86
N LYS A 162 -14.84 -4.95 -15.48
CA LYS A 162 -15.63 -6.14 -15.86
C LYS A 162 -15.73 -6.23 -17.38
N ASP A 163 -15.76 -7.45 -17.91
CA ASP A 163 -15.90 -7.76 -19.35
C ASP A 163 -14.73 -7.36 -20.27
N THR A 164 -13.62 -6.84 -19.72
CA THR A 164 -12.42 -6.49 -20.50
C THR A 164 -11.38 -7.60 -20.59
N HIS A 165 -11.43 -8.57 -19.67
CA HIS A 165 -10.46 -9.68 -19.59
C HIS A 165 -11.15 -10.98 -19.21
N SER A 166 -10.81 -12.09 -19.87
CA SER A 166 -11.48 -13.38 -19.62
C SER A 166 -11.30 -13.90 -18.19
N GLN A 167 -10.18 -13.56 -17.54
CA GLN A 167 -9.89 -13.92 -16.15
C GLN A 167 -9.93 -12.71 -15.20
N ALA A 168 -10.70 -11.65 -15.53
CA ALA A 168 -10.76 -10.42 -14.72
C ALA A 168 -11.03 -10.71 -13.22
N ALA A 169 -11.94 -11.61 -12.90
CA ALA A 169 -12.27 -11.95 -11.51
C ALA A 169 -11.10 -12.59 -10.75
N GLU A 170 -10.32 -13.45 -11.43
CA GLU A 170 -9.16 -14.11 -10.84
C GLU A 170 -8.03 -13.11 -10.61
N VAL A 171 -7.75 -12.26 -11.59
CA VAL A 171 -6.73 -11.20 -11.46
C VAL A 171 -7.12 -10.21 -10.36
N ASN A 172 -8.38 -9.79 -10.29
CA ASN A 172 -8.86 -8.90 -9.23
C ASN A 172 -8.70 -9.53 -7.83
N LYS A 173 -8.93 -10.84 -7.71
CA LYS A 173 -8.70 -11.57 -6.46
C LYS A 173 -7.20 -11.61 -6.11
N GLN A 174 -6.33 -11.79 -7.10
CA GLN A 174 -4.87 -11.76 -6.89
C GLN A 174 -4.40 -10.37 -6.45
N LEU A 175 -4.89 -9.30 -7.08
CA LEU A 175 -4.54 -7.92 -6.74
C LEU A 175 -5.10 -7.47 -5.38
N ALA A 176 -6.23 -8.03 -4.94
CA ALA A 176 -6.83 -7.74 -3.63
C ALA A 176 -6.14 -8.47 -2.47
N ASP A 177 -5.40 -9.55 -2.73
CA ASP A 177 -4.70 -10.35 -1.73
C ASP A 177 -3.38 -9.67 -1.31
N LYS A 178 -3.39 -9.03 -0.13
CA LYS A 178 -2.24 -8.27 0.36
C LYS A 178 -1.01 -9.13 0.64
N GLU A 179 -1.20 -10.37 1.10
CA GLU A 179 -0.09 -11.27 1.41
C GLU A 179 0.59 -11.72 0.12
N ARG A 180 -0.20 -12.03 -0.92
CA ARG A 180 0.35 -12.38 -2.24
C ARG A 180 1.04 -11.21 -2.91
N VAL A 181 0.48 -10.00 -2.83
CA VAL A 181 1.13 -8.80 -3.37
C VAL A 181 2.44 -8.51 -2.65
N ALA A 182 2.48 -8.60 -1.31
CA ALA A 182 3.72 -8.42 -0.55
C ALA A 182 4.79 -9.43 -0.96
N ALA A 183 4.45 -10.72 -1.08
CA ALA A 183 5.37 -11.75 -1.54
C ALA A 183 5.87 -11.52 -2.97
N ALA A 184 5.03 -10.97 -3.86
CA ALA A 184 5.42 -10.63 -5.22
C ALA A 184 6.46 -9.50 -5.26
N LEU A 185 6.39 -8.54 -4.33
CA LEU A 185 7.35 -7.43 -4.20
C LEU A 185 8.71 -7.87 -3.62
N GLU A 186 8.77 -9.01 -2.94
CA GLU A 186 10.04 -9.61 -2.51
C GLU A 186 10.78 -10.30 -3.67
N ASN A 187 10.08 -10.62 -4.77
CA ASN A 187 10.69 -11.23 -5.94
C ASN A 187 11.50 -10.20 -6.74
N ALA A 188 12.82 -10.39 -6.75
CA ALA A 188 13.75 -9.50 -7.44
C ALA A 188 13.49 -9.35 -8.95
N ASN A 189 12.96 -10.39 -9.62
CA ASN A 189 12.68 -10.33 -11.05
C ASN A 189 11.45 -9.46 -11.35
N LEU A 190 10.37 -9.64 -10.58
CA LEU A 190 9.18 -8.80 -10.68
C LEU A 190 9.52 -7.35 -10.35
N MET A 191 10.30 -7.11 -9.28
CA MET A 191 10.75 -5.76 -8.94
C MET A 191 11.62 -5.10 -10.01
N LYS A 192 12.45 -5.86 -10.75
CA LYS A 192 13.19 -5.31 -11.90
C LYS A 192 12.25 -4.88 -13.01
N LEU A 193 11.23 -5.68 -13.31
CA LEU A 193 10.23 -5.36 -14.32
C LEU A 193 9.41 -4.13 -13.91
N LEU A 194 8.92 -4.07 -12.67
CA LEU A 194 8.20 -2.92 -12.13
C LEU A 194 9.04 -1.65 -12.15
N ARG A 195 10.32 -1.72 -11.73
CA ARG A 195 11.24 -0.57 -11.84
C ARG A 195 11.44 -0.10 -13.28
N LYS A 196 11.48 -1.01 -14.26
CA LYS A 196 11.56 -0.64 -15.69
C LYS A 196 10.31 0.14 -16.11
N MET A 197 9.13 -0.32 -15.71
CA MET A 197 7.85 0.34 -16.01
C MET A 197 7.74 1.72 -15.37
N MET A 198 8.27 1.89 -14.15
CA MET A 198 8.20 3.14 -13.38
C MET A 198 9.34 4.11 -13.69
N LYS A 199 10.35 3.71 -14.47
CA LYS A 199 11.52 4.54 -14.74
C LYS A 199 11.13 5.88 -15.39
N THR A 200 10.17 5.85 -16.31
CA THR A 200 9.67 7.05 -16.99
C THR A 200 8.98 8.04 -16.06
N CYS A 201 8.56 7.63 -14.86
CA CYS A 201 7.83 8.46 -13.90
C CYS A 201 8.70 8.97 -12.74
N LEU A 202 9.99 8.61 -12.71
CA LEU A 202 10.92 8.94 -11.62
C LEU A 202 12.11 9.81 -12.08
N ASP A 203 12.30 9.94 -13.39
CA ASP A 203 13.40 10.72 -13.99
C ASP A 203 13.00 12.19 -14.29
N GLU A 204 11.83 12.64 -13.79
CA GLU A 204 11.37 14.05 -13.82
C GLU A 204 11.45 14.71 -12.44
#